data_AF-A0A8S9X1D4-F1
#
_entry.id   AF-A0A8S9X1D4-F1
#
_cell.length_a   1.000
_cell.length_b   1.000
_cell.length_c   1.000
_cell.angle_alpha   90.00
_cell.angle_beta   90.00
_cell.angle_gamma   90.00
#
_symmetry.space_group_name_H-M   'P 1'
#
loop_
_entity.id
_entity.type
_entity.pdbx_description
1 polymer ?
#
loop_
_entity_poly.entity_id
_entity_poly.type
_entity_poly.pdbx_seq_one_letter_code
_entity_poly.pdbx_strand_id
1 'polypeptide(L)' 'MDLQISGEYVPIRDKPFACPICNKGYMSKDSVRRHQRMECGKEPRMRCPHCPHITRYKSNLVSHIINRHPESEYANS' A
#
# COMPACT_ATOMS: atom_id res chain seq x y z
N MET A 1 27.19 -21.60 20.07
CA MET A 1 26.00 -20.85 20.57
C MET A 1 25.56 -20.00 19.41
N ASP A 2 24.86 -20.65 18.48
CA ASP A 2 24.65 -20.12 17.14
C ASP A 2 23.29 -19.42 17.11
N LEU A 3 23.30 -18.12 17.37
CA LEU A 3 22.15 -17.26 17.13
C LEU A 3 22.28 -16.66 15.73
N GLN A 4 21.92 -17.46 14.72
CA GLN A 4 21.58 -16.95 13.40
C GLN A 4 20.25 -16.19 13.50
N ILE A 5 20.30 -14.86 13.65
CA ILE A 5 19.11 -14.01 13.48
C ILE A 5 19.28 -13.23 12.18
N SER A 6 19.00 -13.90 11.06
CA SER A 6 18.68 -13.25 9.79
C SER A 6 17.21 -12.83 9.81
N GLY A 7 16.95 -11.65 10.34
CA GLY A 7 15.63 -11.05 10.34
C GLY A 7 15.77 -9.59 10.73
N GLU A 8 15.92 -8.73 9.73
CA GLU A 8 16.07 -7.28 9.90
C GLU A 8 14.96 -6.71 10.78
N TYR A 9 15.25 -6.53 12.07
CA TYR A 9 14.43 -5.77 12.98
C TYR A 9 14.66 -4.29 12.70
N VAL A 10 13.79 -3.69 11.89
CA VAL A 10 13.79 -2.24 11.65
C VAL A 10 13.45 -1.56 12.99
N PRO A 11 14.35 -0.77 13.58
CA PRO A 11 14.11 -0.14 14.87
C PRO A 11 12.88 0.77 14.80
N ILE A 12 12.01 0.70 15.80
CA ILE A 12 10.87 1.60 16.03
C ILE A 12 11.31 3.08 16.06
N ARG A 13 12.62 3.35 16.17
CA ARG A 13 13.25 4.67 16.14
C ARG A 13 13.10 5.40 14.79
N ASP A 14 12.97 4.70 13.66
CA ASP A 14 12.83 5.38 12.36
C ASP A 14 11.39 5.74 12.01
N LYS A 15 10.39 5.16 12.67
CA LYS A 15 8.97 5.40 12.38
C LYS A 15 8.18 5.56 13.67
N PRO A 16 8.04 6.80 14.18
CA PRO A 16 7.53 7.05 15.54
C PRO A 16 6.05 6.68 15.74
N PHE A 17 5.31 6.36 14.67
CA PHE A 17 3.90 6.02 14.75
C PHE A 17 3.62 4.65 14.14
N ALA A 18 3.01 3.75 14.91
CA ALA A 18 2.63 2.42 14.44
C ALA A 18 1.11 2.25 14.38
N CYS A 19 0.64 1.43 13.44
CA CYS A 19 -0.75 0.99 13.41
C CYS A 19 -1.02 0.01 14.56
N PRO A 20 -1.98 0.26 15.46
CA PRO A 20 -2.25 -0.63 16.59
C PRO A 20 -2.86 -1.99 16.19
N ILE A 21 -3.31 -2.14 14.94
CA ILE A 21 -3.97 -3.36 14.46
C ILE A 21 -2.96 -4.31 13.83
N CYS A 22 -2.01 -3.80 13.03
CA CYS A 22 -1.06 -4.62 12.28
C CYS A 22 0.42 -4.27 12.53
N ASN A 23 0.70 -3.37 13.47
CA ASN A 23 2.04 -2.91 13.86
C ASN A 23 2.91 -2.30 12.76
N LYS A 24 2.35 -1.99 11.58
CA LYS A 24 3.08 -1.31 10.52
C LYS A 24 3.45 0.12 10.94
N GLY A 25 4.72 0.49 10.77
CA GLY A 25 5.27 1.80 11.16
C GLY A 25 5.15 2.88 10.07
N TYR A 26 5.01 4.13 10.50
CA TYR A 26 4.83 5.35 9.69
C TYR A 26 5.54 6.57 10.30
N MET A 27 5.87 7.54 9.44
CA MET A 27 6.51 8.81 9.85
C MET A 27 5.55 9.82 10.47
N SER A 28 4.24 9.69 10.23
CA SER A 28 3.24 10.65 10.73
C SER A 28 1.95 9.97 11.20
N LYS A 29 1.26 10.61 12.16
CA LYS A 29 -0.06 10.16 12.65
C LYS A 29 -1.11 10.14 11.54
N ASP A 30 -1.08 11.10 10.61
CA ASP A 30 -2.01 11.14 9.48
C ASP A 30 -1.82 9.95 8.53
N SER A 31 -0.58 9.51 8.35
CA SER A 31 -0.29 8.30 7.57
C SER A 31 -0.86 7.05 8.23
N VAL A 32 -0.75 6.94 9.57
CA VAL A 32 -1.39 5.85 10.33
C VAL A 32 -2.91 5.90 10.18
N ARG A 33 -3.52 7.07 10.37
CA ARG A 33 -4.99 7.26 10.23
C ARG A 33 -5.48 6.89 8.84
N ARG A 34 -4.79 7.33 7.79
CA ARG A 34 -5.10 6.97 6.39
C ARG A 34 -4.98 5.46 6.18
N HIS A 35 -3.90 4.86 6.66
CA HIS A 35 -3.68 3.43 6.58
C HIS A 35 -4.81 2.64 7.27
N GLN A 36 -5.17 3.00 8.52
CA GLN A 36 -6.27 2.37 9.24
C GLN A 36 -7.59 2.48 8.48
N ARG A 37 -7.87 3.65 7.90
CA ARG A 37 -9.12 3.89 7.16
C ARG A 37 -9.17 3.13 5.83
N MET A 38 -8.06 2.98 5.12
CA MET A 38 -8.09 2.57 3.71
C MET A 38 -7.47 1.20 3.44
N GLU A 39 -6.56 0.74 4.29
CA GLU A 39 -5.71 -0.42 4.03
C GLU A 39 -5.86 -1.50 5.12
N CYS A 40 -5.81 -1.10 6.39
CA CYS A 40 -5.75 -2.04 7.49
C CYS A 40 -7.01 -2.90 7.57
N GLY A 41 -6.85 -4.22 7.42
CA GLY A 41 -7.97 -5.17 7.44
C GLY A 41 -8.96 -5.03 6.28
N LYS A 42 -8.61 -4.28 5.22
CA LYS A 42 -9.46 -4.13 4.03
C LYS A 42 -8.87 -4.93 2.88
N GLU A 43 -9.72 -5.44 2.00
CA GLU A 43 -9.33 -6.06 0.73
C GLU A 43 -9.07 -4.99 -0.34
N PRO A 44 -8.17 -5.23 -1.32
CA PRO A 44 -7.90 -4.24 -2.35
C PRO A 44 -9.13 -4.04 -3.21
N ARG A 45 -9.61 -2.80 -3.29
CA ARG A 45 -10.97 -2.52 -3.81
C ARG A 45 -11.01 -2.25 -5.30
N MET A 46 -9.87 -1.91 -5.92
CA MET A 46 -9.83 -1.42 -7.30
C MET A 46 -9.10 -2.44 -8.18
N ARG A 47 -9.86 -3.20 -8.97
CA ARG A 47 -9.34 -4.14 -9.96
C ARG A 47 -9.23 -3.47 -11.33
N CYS A 48 -8.13 -3.74 -12.04
CA CYS A 48 -8.01 -3.34 -13.43
C CYS A 48 -9.01 -4.12 -14.30
N PRO A 49 -9.77 -3.47 -15.19
CA PRO A 49 -10.68 -4.17 -16.09
C PRO A 49 -9.96 -4.97 -17.19
N HIS A 50 -8.68 -4.66 -17.47
CA HIS A 50 -7.93 -5.25 -18.56
C HIS A 50 -6.91 -6.32 -18.12
N CYS A 51 -6.61 -6.42 -16.82
CA CYS A 51 -5.65 -7.40 -16.32
C CYS A 51 -5.90 -7.78 -14.85
N PRO A 52 -5.20 -8.79 -14.31
CA PRO A 52 -5.32 -9.19 -12.91
C PRO A 52 -4.77 -8.18 -11.88
N HIS A 53 -4.27 -7.01 -12.28
CA HIS A 53 -3.71 -6.02 -11.36
C HIS A 53 -4.78 -5.46 -10.43
N ILE A 54 -4.47 -5.39 -9.13
CA ILE A 54 -5.37 -4.85 -8.10
C ILE A 54 -4.62 -3.82 -7.27
N THR A 55 -5.27 -2.70 -7.00
CA THR A 55 -4.70 -1.61 -6.21
C THR A 55 -5.69 -1.06 -5.19
N ARG A 56 -5.17 -0.28 -4.25
CA ARG A 56 -5.92 0.30 -3.14
C ARG A 56 -6.51 1.68 -3.47
N TYR A 57 -5.88 2.41 -4.37
CA TYR A 57 -6.18 3.80 -4.66
C TYR A 57 -6.62 3.97 -6.11
N LYS A 58 -7.68 4.77 -6.34
CA LYS A 58 -8.17 5.07 -7.68
C LYS A 58 -7.10 5.74 -8.55
N SER A 59 -6.35 6.70 -7.98
CA SER A 59 -5.23 7.35 -8.68
C SER A 59 -4.22 6.34 -9.23
N ASN A 60 -3.88 5.34 -8.42
CA ASN A 60 -2.92 4.32 -8.83
C ASN A 60 -3.50 3.41 -9.93
N LEU A 61 -4.82 3.15 -9.90
CA LEU A 61 -5.48 2.40 -10.97
C LEU A 61 -5.45 3.18 -12.28
N VAL A 62 -5.76 4.48 -12.25
CA VAL A 62 -5.71 5.35 -13.44
C VAL A 62 -4.30 5.39 -14.01
N SER A 63 -3.28 5.64 -13.17
CA SER A 63 -1.88 5.62 -13.62
C SER A 63 -1.47 4.26 -14.18
N HIS A 64 -1.90 3.15 -13.54
CA HIS A 64 -1.66 1.80 -14.07
C HIS A 64 -2.28 1.63 -15.47
N ILE A 65 -3.54 2.02 -15.65
CA ILE A 65 -4.25 1.91 -16.91
C ILE A 65 -3.57 2.75 -17.99
N ILE A 66 -3.27 4.03 -17.72
CA ILE A 66 -2.58 4.92 -18.69
C ILE A 66 -1.24 4.33 -19.15
N ASN A 67 -0.44 3.79 -18.22
CA ASN A 67 0.91 3.33 -18.55
C ASN A 67 0.99 1.89 -19.06
N ARG A 68 0.03 1.02 -18.71
CA ARG A 68 0.05 -0.42 -19.04
C ARG A 68 -1.02 -0.82 -20.05
N HIS A 69 -2.03 0.03 -20.23
CA HIS A 69 -3.16 -0.13 -21.15
C HIS A 69 -3.47 1.20 -21.85
N PRO A 70 -2.48 1.78 -22.58
CA PRO A 70 -2.59 3.13 -23.17
C PRO A 70 -3.73 3.28 -24.19
N GLU A 71 -4.20 2.18 -24.76
CA GLU A 71 -5.31 2.16 -25.72
C GLU A 71 -6.70 2.10 -25.06
N SER A 72 -6.79 2.05 -23.73
CA SER A 72 -8.06 1.99 -23.02
C SER A 72 -8.77 3.35 -22.97
N GLU A 73 -10.11 3.33 -22.98
CA GLU A 73 -10.96 4.53 -22.93
C GLU A 73 -10.74 5.40 -21.68
N TYR A 74 -10.17 4.81 -20.62
CA TYR A 74 -9.84 5.50 -19.36
C TYR A 74 -8.62 6.42 -19.45
N ALA A 75 -7.80 6.30 -20.51
CA ALA A 75 -6.60 7.11 -20.70
C ALA A 75 -6.89 8.51 -21.26
N ASN A 76 -8.12 8.78 -21.70
CA ASN A 76 -8.52 10.01 -22.40
C ASN A 76 -9.53 10.90 -21.61
N SER A 77 -9.60 10.75 -20.28
CA SER A 77 -10.42 11.62 -19.40
C SER A 77 -9.59 12.63 -18.62
#